data_AF-A0A497PA87-F1
#
_entry.id   AF-A0A497PA87-F1
#
_cell.length_a   1.000
_cell.length_b   1.000
_cell.length_c   1.000
_cell.angle_alpha   90.00
_cell.angle_beta   90.00
_cell.angle_gamma   90.00
#
_symmetry.space_group_name_H-M   'P 1'
#
loop_
_entity.id
_entity.type
_entity.pdbx_description
1 polymer ?
#
loop_
_entity_poly.entity_id
_entity_poly.type
_entity_poly.pdbx_seq_one_letter_code
_entity_poly.pdbx_strand_id
1 'polypeptide(L)'
;KPDLIVMPEDLWNIIADLLQVQQRFTDGKETAKAGFTGLYFEGKDVFPDDFCPAKHAFALNSNHIGFAVHRDGYFMRSKWKVIPDSPEDRTMKIYFDGNLIVNNRKAHIGYSNLS
;
A
#
# COMPACT_ATOMS: atom_id res chain seq x y z
N LYS A 1 10.17 -6.44 -13.47
CA LYS A 1 10.09 -7.53 -12.47
C LYS A 1 9.42 -6.94 -11.24
N PRO A 2 8.67 -7.71 -10.43
CA PRO A 2 8.08 -7.18 -9.21
C PRO A 2 9.15 -6.62 -8.26
N ASP A 3 8.88 -5.46 -7.70
CA ASP A 3 9.73 -4.71 -6.78
C ASP A 3 9.03 -4.43 -5.44
N LEU A 4 7.70 -4.42 -5.45
CA LEU A 4 6.84 -4.21 -4.29
C LEU A 4 6.05 -5.48 -3.99
N ILE A 5 6.05 -5.94 -2.74
CA ILE A 5 5.24 -7.06 -2.28
C ILE A 5 4.32 -6.59 -1.16
N VAL A 6 3.03 -6.90 -1.29
CA VAL A 6 2.00 -6.56 -0.31
C VAL A 6 1.29 -7.82 0.16
N MET A 7 1.10 -7.97 1.47
CA MET A 7 0.47 -9.14 2.08
C MET A 7 -0.18 -8.74 3.43
N PRO A 8 -1.12 -9.54 3.98
CA PRO A 8 -1.67 -9.31 5.31
C PRO A 8 -0.59 -9.44 6.40
N GLU A 9 -0.82 -8.79 7.54
CA GLU A 9 0.09 -8.75 8.68
C GLU A 9 0.50 -10.16 9.16
N ASP A 10 -0.43 -11.12 9.20
CA ASP A 10 -0.16 -12.51 9.62
C ASP A 10 0.97 -13.16 8.79
N LEU A 11 0.92 -13.00 7.47
CA LEU A 11 1.94 -13.56 6.56
C LEU A 11 3.24 -12.78 6.66
N TRP A 12 3.15 -11.47 6.85
CA TRP A 12 4.32 -10.62 7.04
C TRP A 12 5.09 -11.00 8.31
N ASN A 13 4.37 -11.26 9.42
CA ASN A 13 4.94 -11.71 10.69
C ASN A 13 5.67 -13.05 10.54
N ILE A 14 5.10 -14.01 9.82
CA ILE A 14 5.77 -15.29 9.52
C ILE A 14 7.11 -15.05 8.80
N ILE A 15 7.14 -14.16 7.80
CA ILE A 15 8.37 -13.83 7.08
C ILE A 15 9.36 -13.11 8.01
N ALA A 16 8.89 -12.16 8.82
CA ALA A 16 9.72 -11.42 9.76
C ALA A 16 10.36 -12.37 10.80
N ASP A 17 9.61 -13.31 11.34
CA ASP A 17 10.08 -14.33 12.28
C ASP A 17 11.12 -15.25 11.63
N LEU A 18 10.87 -15.74 10.40
CA LEU A 18 11.81 -16.56 9.65
C LEU A 18 13.12 -15.81 9.37
N LEU A 19 13.04 -14.52 9.05
CA LEU A 19 14.22 -13.69 8.77
C LEU A 19 14.99 -13.31 10.03
N GLN A 20 14.31 -13.12 11.17
CA GLN A 20 14.99 -12.88 12.44
C GLN A 20 15.83 -14.10 12.85
N VAL A 21 15.37 -15.32 12.58
CA VAL A 21 16.17 -16.54 12.77
C VAL A 21 17.41 -16.53 11.87
N GLN A 22 17.28 -16.05 10.63
CA GLN A 22 18.39 -15.98 9.66
C GLN A 22 19.39 -14.85 9.96
N GLN A 23 18.93 -13.69 10.45
CA GLN A 23 19.78 -12.55 10.80
C GLN A 23 20.71 -12.81 11.99
N ARG A 24 20.47 -13.84 12.81
CA ARG A 24 21.47 -14.32 13.78
C ARG A 24 22.78 -14.75 13.12
N PHE A 25 22.82 -14.95 11.80
CA PHE A 25 24.00 -15.35 11.04
C PHE A 25 24.60 -14.25 10.14
N THR A 26 23.96 -13.08 9.98
CA THR A 26 24.47 -12.02 9.09
C THR A 26 24.12 -10.62 9.61
N ASP A 27 25.17 -9.81 9.81
CA ASP A 27 25.14 -8.44 10.33
C ASP A 27 24.05 -7.53 9.72
N GLY A 28 23.36 -6.84 10.62
CA GLY A 28 22.17 -6.04 10.36
C GLY A 28 22.40 -4.77 9.54
N LYS A 29 21.49 -4.53 8.60
CA LYS A 29 21.23 -3.21 8.03
C LYS A 29 19.75 -2.90 8.16
N GLU A 30 19.43 -2.05 9.13
CA GLU A 30 18.10 -1.51 9.35
C GLU A 30 17.61 -0.71 8.13
N THR A 31 16.41 -1.02 7.66
CA THR A 31 15.69 -0.28 6.63
C THR A 31 14.36 0.21 7.20
N ALA A 32 14.38 1.27 8.01
CA ALA A 32 13.17 1.94 8.44
C ALA A 32 13.43 3.45 8.63
N LYS A 33 13.06 4.29 7.64
CA LYS A 33 13.18 5.76 7.75
C LYS A 33 11.88 6.52 7.44
N ALA A 34 10.73 5.87 7.37
CA ALA A 34 9.47 6.53 6.98
C ALA A 34 8.21 6.08 7.74
N GLY A 35 8.34 5.55 8.96
CA GLY A 35 7.17 5.25 9.82
C GLY A 35 6.31 4.04 9.39
N PHE A 36 6.72 3.32 8.34
CA PHE A 36 6.17 2.03 7.95
C PHE A 36 7.16 0.93 8.32
N THR A 37 6.69 -0.13 8.98
CA THR A 37 7.44 -1.38 9.22
C THR A 37 7.50 -2.17 7.92
N GLY A 38 8.34 -1.69 7.00
CA GLY A 38 8.67 -2.40 5.77
C GLY A 38 9.84 -3.34 5.99
N LEU A 39 9.80 -4.50 5.36
CA LEU A 39 10.89 -5.47 5.34
C LEU A 39 11.52 -5.46 3.95
N TYR A 40 12.85 -5.33 3.87
CA TYR A 40 13.58 -5.46 2.61
C TYR A 40 14.09 -6.89 2.43
N PHE A 41 13.57 -7.61 1.43
CA PHE A 41 13.94 -8.99 1.14
C PHE A 41 14.37 -9.18 -0.31
N GLU A 42 15.59 -9.69 -0.53
CA GLU A 42 16.15 -9.98 -1.86
C GLU A 42 15.98 -8.86 -2.90
N GLY A 43 16.24 -7.61 -2.50
CA GLY A 43 16.16 -6.48 -3.41
C GLY A 43 14.74 -5.93 -3.61
N LYS A 44 13.76 -6.34 -2.80
CA LYS A 44 12.34 -5.98 -2.93
C LYS A 44 11.79 -5.51 -1.59
N ASP A 45 10.87 -4.57 -1.66
CA ASP A 45 10.18 -4.06 -0.48
C ASP A 45 8.95 -4.90 -0.19
N VAL A 46 8.81 -5.36 1.06
CA VAL A 46 7.68 -6.16 1.54
C VAL A 46 6.95 -5.36 2.62
N PHE A 47 5.67 -5.07 2.37
CA PHE A 47 4.84 -4.30 3.29
C PHE A 47 3.62 -5.10 3.78
N PRO A 48 3.27 -4.98 5.07
CA PRO A 48 1.98 -5.42 5.56
C PRO A 48 0.87 -4.44 5.10
N ASP A 49 -0.30 -4.97 4.74
CA ASP A 49 -1.51 -4.21 4.42
C ASP A 49 -2.74 -4.83 5.09
N ASP A 50 -3.43 -4.03 5.90
CA ASP A 50 -4.61 -4.44 6.69
C ASP A 50 -5.81 -4.78 5.81
N PHE A 51 -5.89 -4.19 4.61
CA PHE A 51 -7.01 -4.40 3.68
C PHE A 51 -6.71 -5.47 2.63
N CYS A 52 -5.51 -6.07 2.66
CA CYS A 52 -5.18 -7.18 1.79
C CYS A 52 -5.98 -8.43 2.23
N PRO A 53 -6.67 -9.13 1.32
CA PRO A 53 -7.38 -10.36 1.66
C PRO A 53 -6.48 -11.39 2.35
N ALA A 54 -7.00 -12.05 3.38
CA ALA A 54 -6.28 -13.08 4.12
C ALA A 54 -5.74 -14.16 3.18
N LYS A 55 -4.54 -14.70 3.47
CA LYS A 55 -3.87 -15.75 2.67
C LYS A 55 -3.52 -15.35 1.23
N HIS A 56 -3.47 -14.06 0.92
CA HIS A 56 -3.03 -13.56 -0.38
C HIS A 56 -1.72 -12.78 -0.26
N ALA A 57 -0.88 -12.90 -1.28
CA ALA A 57 0.27 -12.01 -1.46
C ALA A 57 0.29 -11.50 -2.90
N PHE A 58 0.55 -10.21 -3.04
CA PHE A 58 0.65 -9.52 -4.32
C PHE A 58 2.06 -8.99 -4.51
N ALA A 59 2.80 -9.57 -5.46
CA ALA A 59 4.04 -8.99 -5.94
C ALA A 59 3.73 -8.10 -7.16
N LEU A 60 3.82 -6.81 -6.95
CA LEU A 60 3.53 -5.76 -7.90
C LEU A 60 4.82 -5.16 -8.48
N ASN A 61 4.72 -4.64 -9.69
CA ASN A 61 5.79 -3.87 -10.33
C ASN A 61 5.35 -2.40 -10.38
N SER A 62 6.02 -1.54 -9.62
CA SER A 62 5.70 -0.12 -9.46
C SER A 62 5.73 0.66 -10.79
N ASN A 63 6.47 0.19 -11.80
CA ASN A 63 6.52 0.82 -13.13
C ASN A 63 5.29 0.50 -14.00
N HIS A 64 4.49 -0.48 -13.61
CA HIS A 64 3.36 -1.00 -14.39
C HIS A 64 1.99 -0.87 -13.69
N ILE A 65 2.00 -0.40 -12.45
CA ILE A 65 0.81 -0.02 -11.70
C ILE A 65 0.89 1.48 -11.42
N GLY A 66 -0.23 2.17 -11.53
CA GLY A 66 -0.28 3.59 -11.27
C GLY A 66 -1.69 4.04 -10.98
N PHE A 67 -1.82 5.31 -10.66
CA PHE A 67 -3.10 5.90 -10.32
C PHE A 67 -3.39 7.05 -11.27
N ALA A 68 -4.42 6.90 -12.10
CA ALA A 68 -4.86 7.94 -13.00
C ALA A 68 -5.87 8.82 -12.24
N VAL A 69 -5.52 10.09 -12.06
CA VAL A 69 -6.40 11.05 -11.39
C VAL A 69 -6.92 12.04 -12.42
N HIS A 70 -8.22 12.30 -12.40
CA HIS A 70 -8.78 13.39 -13.19
C HIS A 70 -8.32 14.74 -12.65
N ARG A 71 -7.83 15.63 -13.53
CA ARG A 71 -7.24 16.92 -13.12
C ARG A 71 -8.18 17.75 -12.23
N ASP A 72 -9.46 17.78 -12.59
CA ASP A 72 -10.46 18.59 -11.87
C ASP A 72 -10.99 17.90 -10.60
N GLY A 73 -10.66 16.63 -10.40
CA GLY A 73 -11.07 15.82 -9.25
C GLY A 73 -9.92 15.53 -8.28
N TYR A 74 -8.72 16.07 -8.48
CA TYR A 74 -7.60 15.85 -7.56
C TYR A 74 -7.74 16.71 -6.31
N PHE A 75 -8.28 16.13 -5.23
CA PHE A 75 -8.53 16.81 -3.95
C PHE A 75 -9.29 18.14 -4.12
N MET A 76 -10.25 18.14 -5.04
CA MET A 76 -11.04 19.32 -5.36
C MET A 76 -11.95 19.68 -4.19
N ARG A 77 -11.92 20.95 -3.82
CA ARG A 77 -12.66 21.48 -2.68
C ARG A 77 -13.93 22.15 -3.16
N SER A 78 -15.08 21.71 -2.65
CA SER A 78 -16.33 22.42 -2.88
C SER A 78 -16.30 23.80 -2.22
N LYS A 79 -17.18 24.70 -2.63
CA LYS A 79 -17.42 25.93 -1.86
C LYS A 79 -17.91 25.57 -0.46
N TRP A 80 -17.52 26.37 0.53
CA TRP A 80 -18.05 26.31 1.88
C TRP A 80 -19.57 26.52 1.84
N LYS A 81 -20.31 25.63 2.50
CA LYS A 81 -21.76 25.73 2.66
C LYS A 81 -22.09 25.77 4.15
N VAL A 82 -23.05 26.61 4.51
CA VAL A 82 -23.62 26.61 5.86
C VAL A 82 -24.44 25.34 6.02
N ILE A 83 -24.30 24.68 7.17
CA ILE A 83 -25.05 23.46 7.47
C ILE A 83 -26.50 23.88 7.77
N PRO A 84 -27.51 23.27 7.14
CA PRO A 84 -28.90 23.48 7.55
C PRO A 84 -29.02 23.17 9.05
N ASP A 85 -29.64 24.08 9.81
CA ASP A 85 -29.81 24.00 11.27
C ASP A 85 -28.61 24.41 12.16
N SER A 86 -27.45 24.76 11.60
CA SER A 86 -26.35 25.41 12.35
C SER A 86 -25.76 26.60 11.58
N PRO A 87 -26.25 27.84 11.84
CA PRO A 87 -25.86 29.03 11.08
C PRO A 87 -24.37 29.41 11.22
N GLU A 88 -23.71 29.00 12.31
CA GLU A 88 -22.31 29.33 12.56
C GLU A 88 -21.35 28.29 11.95
N ASP A 89 -21.83 27.07 11.69
CA ASP A 89 -21.00 25.99 11.18
C ASP A 89 -20.97 25.95 9.64
N ARG A 90 -19.79 25.70 9.10
CA ARG A 90 -19.56 25.57 7.65
C ARG A 90 -18.94 24.23 7.34
N THR A 91 -19.45 23.59 6.29
CA THR A 91 -18.92 22.34 5.76
C THR A 91 -18.37 22.53 4.36
N MET A 92 -17.35 21.74 4.02
CA MET A 92 -16.72 21.69 2.70
C MET A 92 -16.48 20.22 2.35
N LYS A 93 -16.86 19.83 1.14
CA LYS A 93 -16.58 18.50 0.61
C LYS A 93 -15.25 18.53 -0.13
N ILE A 94 -14.45 17.48 0.06
CA ILE A 94 -13.23 17.23 -0.71
C ILE A 94 -13.51 16.03 -1.59
N TYR A 95 -13.31 16.19 -2.90
CA TYR A 95 -13.53 15.15 -3.90
C TYR A 95 -12.19 14.59 -4.38
N PHE A 96 -12.18 13.29 -4.67
CA PHE A 96 -11.05 12.59 -5.25
C PHE A 96 -11.55 11.68 -6.38
N ASP A 97 -11.30 12.07 -7.62
CA ASP A 97 -11.71 11.30 -8.80
C ASP A 97 -10.52 10.53 -9.36
N GLY A 98 -10.40 9.30 -8.87
CA GLY A 98 -9.25 8.44 -9.06
C GLY A 98 -9.60 7.10 -9.67
N ASN A 99 -8.72 6.57 -10.52
CA ASN A 99 -8.80 5.19 -10.99
C ASN A 99 -7.44 4.50 -10.90
N LEU A 100 -7.45 3.25 -10.45
CA LEU A 100 -6.26 2.40 -10.48
C LEU A 100 -6.05 1.89 -11.91
N ILE A 101 -4.86 2.09 -12.44
CA ILE A 101 -4.48 1.65 -13.78
C ILE A 101 -3.35 0.65 -13.70
N VAL A 102 -3.45 -0.40 -14.52
CA VAL A 102 -2.42 -1.42 -14.66
C VAL A 102 -2.15 -1.63 -16.14
N ASN A 103 -0.88 -1.57 -16.53
CA ASN A 103 -0.44 -2.07 -17.82
C ASN A 103 0.38 -3.36 -17.61
N ASN A 104 0.53 -4.18 -18.64
CA ASN A 104 1.43 -5.34 -18.61
C ASN A 104 1.22 -6.31 -17.41
N ARG A 105 0.01 -6.88 -17.27
CA ARG A 105 -0.37 -7.79 -16.17
C ARG A 105 0.65 -8.89 -15.86
N LYS A 106 1.35 -9.43 -16.87
CA LYS A 106 2.39 -10.47 -16.70
C LYS A 106 3.60 -10.02 -15.86
N ALA A 107 3.75 -8.73 -15.61
CA ALA A 107 4.80 -8.20 -14.74
C ALA A 107 4.44 -8.29 -13.25
N HIS A 108 3.22 -8.68 -12.91
CA HIS A 108 2.70 -8.82 -11.56
C HIS A 108 2.46 -10.31 -11.25
N ILE A 109 2.56 -10.68 -9.98
CA ILE A 109 2.26 -12.03 -9.48
C ILE A 109 1.27 -11.88 -8.33
N GLY A 110 0.14 -12.58 -8.43
CA GLY A 110 -0.78 -12.77 -7.32
C GLY A 110 -0.77 -14.24 -6.94
N TYR A 111 -0.58 -14.51 -5.65
CA TYR A 111 -0.68 -15.86 -5.11
C TYR A 111 -1.72 -15.89 -3.99
N SER A 112 -2.51 -16.94 -3.96
CA SER A 112 -3.61 -17.14 -3.01
C SER A 112 -3.43 -18.46 -2.27
N ASN A 113 -4.04 -18.58 -1.10
CA ASN A 113 -3.98 -19.77 -0.24
C ASN A 113 -2.59 -20.02 0.37
N LEU A 114 -1.93 -18.94 0.82
CA LEU A 114 -0.73 -19.01 1.65
C LEU A 114 -1.08 -19.40 3.09
N SER A 115 -0.15 -20.11 3.74
CA SER A 115 -0.24 -20.58 5.12
C SER A 115 1.07 -20.34 5.85
#